data_AF-A0A0S4TPV1-F1
#
_entry.id   AF-A0A0S4TPV1-F1
#
_cell.length_a   1.000
_cell.length_b   1.000
_cell.length_c   1.000
_cell.angle_alpha   90.00
_cell.angle_beta   90.00
_cell.angle_gamma   90.00
#
_symmetry.space_group_name_H-M   'P 1'
#
loop_
_entity.id
_entity.type
_entity.pdbx_description
1 polymer ?
#
loop_
_entity_poly.entity_id
_entity_poly.type
_entity_poly.pdbx_seq_one_letter_code
_entity_poly.pdbx_strand_id
1 'polypeptide(L)' 'MPAIGGIGNGGQRLWIVPGLDMVVVATAGDYNQRAIWQQAEALFRQVMATVRPED' A
#
# COMPACT_ATOMS: atom_id res chain seq x y z
N MET A 1 -8.17 -6.79 8.25
CA MET A 1 -7.53 -5.86 9.21
C MET A 1 -7.58 -4.45 8.60
N PRO A 2 -7.99 -3.42 9.35
CA PRO A 2 -8.03 -2.06 8.82
C PRO A 2 -6.61 -1.52 8.57
N ALA A 3 -6.44 -0.81 7.46
CA ALA A 3 -5.25 -0.03 7.15
C ALA A 3 -5.64 1.43 6.95
N ILE A 4 -4.77 2.34 7.38
CA ILE A 4 -4.95 3.79 7.24
C ILE A 4 -3.78 4.31 6.41
N GLY A 5 -3.98 5.32 5.58
CA GLY A 5 -2.94 5.71 4.65
C GLY A 5 -3.12 7.05 3.98
N GLY A 6 -2.03 7.46 3.31
CA GLY A 6 -1.95 8.64 2.48
C GLY A 6 -1.86 8.27 1.01
N ILE A 7 -2.38 9.16 0.16
CA ILE A 7 -2.35 9.03 -1.29
C ILE A 7 -1.65 10.27 -1.86
N GLY A 8 -0.66 10.07 -2.73
CA GLY A 8 -0.05 11.16 -3.50
C GLY A 8 -0.29 10.99 -5.00
N ASN A 9 -0.34 12.10 -5.72
CA ASN A 9 -0.45 12.10 -7.18
C ASN A 9 0.71 11.33 -7.82
N GLY A 10 0.47 10.68 -8.96
CA GLY A 10 1.48 9.83 -9.61
C GLY A 10 1.55 8.40 -9.06
N GLY A 11 0.64 8.04 -8.14
CA GLY A 11 0.44 6.65 -7.69
C GLY A 11 1.16 6.28 -6.39
N GLN A 12 1.86 7.22 -5.76
CA GLN A 12 2.53 6.99 -4.48
C GLN A 12 1.54 6.76 -3.34
N ARG A 13 1.91 5.86 -2.42
CA ARG A 13 1.06 5.41 -1.32
C ARG A 13 1.86 5.21 -0.05
N LEU A 14 1.21 5.49 1.07
CA LEU A 14 1.64 5.13 2.40
C LEU A 14 0.51 4.35 3.06
N TRP A 15 0.77 3.16 3.56
CA TRP A 15 -0.17 2.41 4.39
C TRP A 15 0.46 2.09 5.75
N ILE A 16 -0.32 2.32 6.79
CA ILE A 16 -0.04 1.92 8.17
C ILE A 16 -1.02 0.78 8.48
N VAL A 17 -0.47 -0.35 8.93
CA VAL A 17 -1.23 -1.56 9.26
C VAL A 17 -0.96 -1.93 10.71
N PRO A 18 -1.71 -1.34 11.67
CA PRO A 18 -1.42 -1.52 13.10
C PRO A 18 -1.51 -2.98 13.55
N GLY A 19 -2.45 -3.73 12.99
CA GLY A 19 -2.63 -5.14 13.34
C GLY A 19 -1.47 -6.07 12.92
N LEU A 20 -0.49 -5.55 12.17
CA LEU A 20 0.71 -6.28 11.74
C LEU A 20 2.01 -5.57 12.15
N ASP A 21 1.93 -4.52 12.97
CA ASP A 21 3.05 -3.62 13.29
C ASP A 21 3.88 -3.22 12.04
N MET A 22 3.17 -2.88 10.95
CA MET A 22 3.79 -2.74 9.64
C MET A 22 3.47 -1.38 9.00
N VAL A 23 4.47 -0.82 8.32
CA VAL A 23 4.32 0.32 7.42
C VAL A 23 4.75 -0.08 6.01
N VAL A 24 3.91 0.19 5.02
CA VAL A 24 4.21 -0.05 3.60
C VAL A 24 4.30 1.29 2.88
N VAL A 25 5.42 1.53 2.21
CA VAL A 25 5.66 2.71 1.38
C VAL A 25 5.80 2.25 -0.07
N ALA A 26 4.93 2.78 -0.94
CA ALA A 26 5.06 2.60 -2.38
C ALA A 26 5.40 3.95 -3.04
N THR A 27 6.56 4.02 -3.66
CA THR A 27 6.98 5.14 -4.49
C THR A 27 6.56 4.90 -5.94
N ALA A 28 6.00 5.91 -6.60
CA ALA A 28 5.64 5.86 -8.01
C ALA A 28 5.79 7.26 -8.62
N GLY A 29 5.82 7.32 -9.96
CA GLY A 29 5.96 8.58 -10.71
C GLY A 29 5.03 8.67 -11.93
N ASP A 30 4.03 7.80 -12.01
CA ASP A 30 3.15 7.66 -13.18
C ASP A 30 1.98 8.64 -13.11
N TYR A 31 2.31 9.93 -13.26
CA TYR A 31 1.30 10.99 -13.33
C TYR A 31 0.35 10.79 -14.51
N ASN A 32 -0.93 11.10 -14.30
CA ASN A 32 -2.03 10.97 -15.26
C ASN A 32 -2.33 9.56 -15.76
N GLN A 33 -1.67 8.53 -15.22
CA GLN A 33 -1.99 7.14 -15.54
C GLN A 33 -2.98 6.58 -14.52
N ARG A 34 -4.25 6.45 -14.91
CA ARG A 34 -5.30 5.94 -14.01
C ARG A 34 -5.04 4.51 -13.51
N ALA A 35 -4.34 3.69 -14.28
CA ALA A 35 -4.07 2.29 -13.94
C ALA A 35 -3.14 2.13 -12.72
N ILE A 36 -2.31 3.14 -12.42
CA ILE A 36 -1.30 3.05 -11.35
C ILE A 36 -1.93 2.78 -9.98
N TRP A 37 -3.13 3.32 -9.74
CA TRP A 37 -3.84 3.14 -8.48
C TRP A 37 -4.20 1.68 -8.21
N GLN A 38 -4.60 0.96 -9.25
CA GLN A 38 -5.01 -0.43 -9.15
C GLN A 38 -3.81 -1.34 -8.94
N GLN A 39 -2.68 -1.03 -9.59
CA GLN A 39 -1.44 -1.79 -9.44
C GLN A 39 -0.88 -1.67 -8.02
N ALA A 40 -0.80 -0.44 -7.48
CA ALA A 40 -0.32 -0.20 -6.12
C ALA A 40 -1.21 -0.90 -5.07
N GLU A 41 -2.53 -0.88 -5.26
CA GLU A 41 -3.45 -1.59 -4.37
C GLU A 41 -3.32 -3.12 -4.47
N ALA A 42 -3.16 -3.67 -5.67
CA ALA A 42 -2.95 -5.10 -5.86
C ALA A 42 -1.67 -5.59 -5.17
N LEU A 43 -0.57 -4.85 -5.31
CA LEU A 43 0.70 -5.11 -4.60
C LEU A 43 0.53 -5.06 -3.09
N PHE A 44 -0.15 -4.04 -2.57
CA PHE A 44 -0.43 -3.95 -1.13
C PHE A 44 -1.22 -5.17 -0.63
N ARG A 45 -2.25 -5.62 -1.36
CA ARG A 45 -3.02 -6.82 -1.00
C ARG A 45 -2.17 -8.09 -1.00
N GLN A 46 -1.20 -8.21 -1.91
CA GLN A 46 -0.28 -9.35 -1.94
C GLN A 46 0.64 -9.37 -0.72
N VAL A 47 1.21 -8.21 -0.34
CA VAL A 47 2.02 -8.11 0.88
C VAL A 47 1.19 -8.52 2.10
N MET A 48 -0.01 -7.94 2.24
CA MET A 48 -0.94 -8.26 3.35
C MET A 48 -1.32 -9.75 3.45
N ALA A 49 -1.34 -10.47 2.33
CA ALA A 49 -1.67 -11.89 2.32
C ALA A 49 -0.49 -12.81 2.74
N THR A 50 0.74 -12.27 2.77
CA THR A 50 1.95 -13.06 3.02
C THR A 50 2.54 -12.83 4.41
N VAL A 51 2.34 -11.63 4.98
CA VAL A 51 2.85 -11.27 6.30
C VAL A 51 1.99 -11.89 7.39
N ARG A 52 2.63 -12.43 8.42
CA ARG A 52 1.99 -12.90 9.66
C ARG A 52 2.34 -11.95 10.81
N PRO A 53 1.44 -11.75 11.78
CA PRO A 53 1.78 -11.04 13.01
C PRO A 53 2.95 -11.73 13.71
N GLU A 54 3.80 -10.96 14.39
CA GLU A 54 4.78 -11.52 15.33
C GLU A 54 4.04 -12.10 16.55
N ASP A 55 4.56 -13.21 17.09
CA ASP A 55 3.97 -13.94 18.24
C ASP A 55 4.18 -13.21 19.59
#